data_AF-A0A917BK52-F1
#
_entry.id   AF-A0A917BK52-F1
#
_cell.length_a   1.000
_cell.length_b   1.000
_cell.length_c   1.000
_cell.angle_alpha   90.00
_cell.angle_beta   90.00
_cell.angle_gamma   90.00
#
_symmetry.space_group_name_H-M   'P 1'
#
loop_
_entity.id
_entity.type
_entity.pdbx_description
1 polymer ?
#
loop_
_entity_poly.entity_id
_entity_poly.type
_entity_poly.pdbx_seq_one_letter_code
_entity_poly.pdbx_strand_id
1 'polypeptide(L)'
;MRFEHLGFAPDYVDYQQAWDRQREVHAQVVAGELPDTVLLLEHAAVYTAGKRTEPHERPLDGTPVIDVDRGGKITWHGPGQLVGYPIVRLASPVDVVAHVRRLEDMMMAVCRDLGVETMRVDGRSGVWLAATDTRPERKIGAIGIRVSHEVTMHGFALNCDNDLGYADVVIPCGITDAGVTSLSKELGRDVTVAEVLPLATAHLERVLEGVAAR
;
A
#
# COMPACT_ATOMS: atom_id res chain seq x y z
N MET A 1 -7.20 -6.96 17.43
CA MET A 1 -6.42 -6.16 16.46
C MET A 1 -6.41 -4.72 16.93
N ARG A 2 -5.29 -4.02 16.81
CA ARG A 2 -5.15 -2.60 17.17
C ARG A 2 -4.97 -1.78 15.89
N PHE A 3 -5.59 -0.61 15.83
CA PHE A 3 -5.34 0.39 14.78
C PHE A 3 -4.62 1.58 15.39
N GLU A 4 -3.63 2.10 14.69
CA GLU A 4 -2.87 3.28 15.08
C GLU A 4 -2.77 4.22 13.88
N HIS A 5 -3.18 5.47 14.07
CA HIS A 5 -3.12 6.51 13.05
C HIS A 5 -1.88 7.37 13.33
N LEU A 6 -0.92 7.41 12.40
CA LEU A 6 0.34 8.14 12.63
C LEU A 6 0.29 9.60 12.19
N GLY A 7 -0.48 9.90 11.15
CA GLY A 7 -0.60 11.24 10.58
C GLY A 7 -1.35 11.22 9.26
N PHE A 8 -2.17 12.25 9.06
CA PHE A 8 -2.97 12.49 7.86
C PHE A 8 -2.91 13.98 7.56
N ALA A 9 -3.46 14.41 6.42
CA ALA A 9 -3.54 15.83 6.08
C ALA A 9 -4.04 16.69 7.26
N PRO A 10 -3.36 17.81 7.59
CA PRO A 10 -2.18 18.38 6.90
C PRO A 10 -0.81 17.90 7.43
N ASP A 11 -0.79 17.02 8.44
CA ASP A 11 0.41 16.58 9.17
C ASP A 11 0.90 15.22 8.66
N TYR A 12 1.58 15.24 7.52
CA TYR A 12 2.10 14.04 6.86
C TYR A 12 3.33 13.46 7.57
N VAL A 13 3.47 12.14 7.53
CA VAL A 13 4.55 11.43 8.25
C VAL A 13 5.77 11.26 7.36
N ASP A 14 6.96 11.61 7.87
CA ASP A 14 8.22 11.28 7.21
C ASP A 14 8.39 9.76 7.08
N TYR A 15 8.92 9.30 5.95
CA TYR A 15 9.02 7.88 5.67
C TYR A 15 9.91 7.15 6.68
N GLN A 16 11.04 7.74 7.08
CA GLN A 16 11.97 7.10 8.00
C GLN A 16 11.33 6.98 9.40
N GLN A 17 10.61 8.01 9.85
CA GLN A 17 9.88 7.97 11.12
C GLN A 17 8.82 6.86 11.15
N ALA A 18 8.01 6.73 10.10
CA ALA A 18 7.03 5.64 10.03
C ALA A 18 7.70 4.26 9.93
N TRP A 19 8.83 4.16 9.24
CA TRP A 19 9.56 2.90 9.10
C TRP A 19 10.19 2.46 10.41
N ASP A 20 10.74 3.39 11.20
CA ASP A 20 11.22 3.10 12.56
C ASP A 20 10.07 2.68 13.46
N ARG A 21 8.91 3.35 13.37
CA ARG A 21 7.69 2.93 14.08
C ARG A 21 7.23 1.53 13.69
N GLN A 22 7.28 1.17 12.40
CA GLN A 22 6.98 -0.19 11.94
C GLN A 22 7.92 -1.22 12.58
N ARG A 23 9.22 -0.92 12.71
CA ARG A 23 10.21 -1.83 13.33
C ARG A 23 9.95 -2.03 14.82
N GLU A 24 9.62 -0.96 15.53
CA GLU A 24 9.25 -1.04 16.95
C GLU A 24 8.01 -1.91 17.16
N VAL A 25 6.94 -1.64 16.40
CA VAL A 25 5.68 -2.39 16.48
C VAL A 25 5.90 -3.85 16.08
N HIS A 26 6.67 -4.10 15.02
CA HIS A 26 7.04 -5.46 14.59
C HIS A 26 7.76 -6.23 15.70
N ALA A 27 8.75 -5.62 16.35
CA ALA A 27 9.49 -6.27 17.45
C ALA A 27 8.56 -6.64 18.62
N GLN A 28 7.64 -5.75 19.00
CA GLN A 28 6.68 -6.00 20.07
C GLN A 28 5.65 -7.08 19.71
N VAL A 29 5.16 -7.11 18.47
CA VAL A 29 4.26 -8.16 17.98
C VAL A 29 4.96 -9.51 17.93
N VAL A 30 6.22 -9.55 17.48
CA VAL A 30 7.06 -10.76 17.48
C VAL A 30 7.23 -11.29 18.90
N ALA A 31 7.51 -10.41 19.87
CA ALA A 31 7.67 -10.75 21.28
C ALA A 31 6.35 -11.12 22.00
N GLY A 32 5.19 -10.86 21.38
CA GLY A 32 3.88 -11.06 22.00
C GLY A 32 3.51 -10.00 23.04
N GLU A 33 4.23 -8.88 23.06
CA GLU A 33 4.01 -7.75 23.97
C GLU A 33 2.92 -6.80 23.48
N LEU A 34 2.67 -6.81 22.17
CA LEU A 34 1.63 -6.02 21.51
C LEU A 34 0.76 -6.93 20.63
N PRO A 35 -0.57 -6.76 20.60
CA PRO A 35 -1.41 -7.44 19.64
C PRO A 35 -1.08 -7.01 18.21
N ASP A 36 -1.49 -7.83 17.23
CA ASP A 36 -1.51 -7.46 15.81
C ASP A 36 -2.00 -6.02 15.61
N THR A 37 -1.18 -5.23 14.94
CA THR A 37 -1.36 -3.77 14.84
C THR A 37 -1.32 -3.34 13.38
N VAL A 38 -2.26 -2.49 12.98
CA VAL A 38 -2.27 -1.84 11.67
C VAL A 38 -1.96 -0.36 11.86
N LEU A 39 -0.92 0.13 11.18
CA LEU A 39 -0.61 1.55 11.10
C LEU A 39 -1.28 2.13 9.86
N LEU A 40 -2.03 3.22 9.98
CA LEU A 40 -2.65 3.95 8.86
C LEU A 40 -2.16 5.39 8.86
N LEU A 41 -1.79 5.89 7.68
CA LEU A 41 -1.18 7.21 7.55
C LEU A 41 -1.16 7.72 6.10
N GLU A 42 -0.76 8.96 5.96
CA GLU A 42 -0.24 9.56 4.73
C GLU A 42 1.23 9.95 4.90
N HIS A 43 2.01 9.79 3.84
CA HIS A 43 3.42 10.18 3.84
C HIS A 43 3.62 11.58 3.30
N ALA A 44 4.70 12.24 3.74
CA ALA A 44 5.30 13.29 2.92
C ALA A 44 5.80 12.68 1.59
N ALA A 45 5.82 13.47 0.51
CA ALA A 45 6.17 12.96 -0.82
C ALA A 45 7.55 12.26 -0.83
N VAL A 46 7.60 11.00 -1.25
CA VAL A 46 8.79 10.16 -1.18
C VAL A 46 8.77 9.04 -2.21
N TYR A 47 9.92 8.78 -2.84
CA TYR A 47 10.14 7.54 -3.59
C TYR A 47 10.81 6.49 -2.71
N THR A 48 10.34 5.25 -2.83
CA THR A 48 10.95 4.10 -2.14
C THR A 48 11.31 3.00 -3.12
N ALA A 49 12.53 2.49 -3.04
CA ALA A 49 13.03 1.42 -3.88
C ALA A 49 13.07 0.10 -3.09
N GLY A 50 12.18 -0.83 -3.43
CA GLY A 50 12.21 -2.19 -2.89
C GLY A 50 13.39 -3.01 -3.44
N LYS A 51 13.60 -4.21 -2.89
CA LYS A 51 14.77 -5.08 -3.18
C LYS A 51 14.98 -5.43 -4.65
N ARG A 52 13.95 -5.33 -5.49
CA ARG A 52 14.01 -5.69 -6.92
C ARG A 52 14.19 -4.50 -7.85
N THR A 53 14.32 -3.29 -7.30
CA THR A 53 14.42 -2.05 -8.10
C THR A 53 15.73 -2.03 -8.89
N GLU A 54 15.62 -1.80 -10.19
CA GLU A 54 16.76 -1.69 -11.10
C GLU A 54 17.16 -0.22 -11.28
N PRO A 55 18.45 0.10 -11.55
CA PRO A 55 18.91 1.49 -11.65
C PRO A 55 18.14 2.34 -12.66
N HIS A 56 17.71 1.76 -13.78
CA HIS A 56 16.98 2.47 -14.84
C HIS A 56 15.51 2.76 -14.51
N GLU A 57 15.00 2.21 -13.41
CA GLU A 57 13.62 2.44 -12.95
C GLU A 57 13.54 3.64 -12.00
N ARG A 58 14.69 4.12 -11.50
CA ARG A 58 14.79 5.26 -10.59
C ARG A 58 14.60 6.59 -11.30
N PRO A 59 14.20 7.66 -10.58
CA PRO A 59 14.19 9.01 -11.14
C PRO A 59 15.58 9.36 -11.68
N LEU A 60 15.61 9.86 -12.92
CA LEU A 60 16.85 10.29 -13.59
C LEU A 60 17.19 11.76 -13.33
N ASP A 61 16.26 12.49 -12.69
CA ASP A 61 16.36 13.92 -12.39
C ASP A 61 17.05 14.22 -11.04
N GLY A 62 17.49 13.18 -10.32
CA GLY A 62 18.15 13.30 -9.02
C GLY A 62 17.20 13.38 -7.83
N THR A 63 15.89 13.15 -8.03
CA THR A 63 14.93 13.07 -6.92
C THR A 63 15.35 12.00 -5.91
N PRO A 64 15.39 12.32 -4.59
CA PRO A 64 15.79 11.36 -3.57
C PRO A 64 14.92 10.10 -3.54
N VAL A 65 15.56 8.94 -3.35
CA VAL A 65 14.90 7.64 -3.23
C VAL A 65 15.43 6.94 -1.97
N ILE A 66 14.53 6.40 -1.16
CA ILE A 66 14.90 5.61 0.03
C ILE A 66 14.92 4.14 -0.36
N ASP A 67 16.06 3.48 -0.17
CA ASP A 67 16.18 2.03 -0.33
C ASP A 67 15.56 1.30 0.87
N VAL A 68 14.65 0.38 0.59
CA VAL A 68 13.83 -0.30 1.60
C VAL A 68 13.84 -1.80 1.38
N ASP A 69 13.50 -2.54 2.44
CA ASP A 69 13.63 -4.00 2.49
C ASP A 69 12.34 -4.76 2.13
N ARG A 70 11.28 -4.06 1.70
CA ARG A 70 10.07 -4.67 1.14
C ARG A 70 10.32 -5.37 -0.19
N GLY A 71 9.42 -6.30 -0.51
CA GLY A 71 9.28 -6.81 -1.87
C GLY A 71 8.87 -5.72 -2.87
N GLY A 72 8.89 -6.09 -4.15
CA GLY A 72 8.58 -5.19 -5.25
C GLY A 72 9.76 -4.29 -5.67
N LYS A 73 9.48 -3.42 -6.63
CA LYS A 73 10.43 -2.47 -7.22
C LYS A 73 10.16 -1.05 -6.68
N ILE A 74 10.48 -0.01 -7.43
CA ILE A 74 10.26 1.38 -7.04
C ILE A 74 8.76 1.73 -6.97
N THR A 75 8.41 2.58 -6.01
CA THR A 75 7.07 3.21 -5.92
C THR A 75 7.18 4.60 -5.29
N TRP A 76 6.06 5.29 -5.20
CA TRP A 76 5.94 6.62 -4.61
C TRP A 76 4.81 6.63 -3.56
N HIS A 77 5.02 7.42 -2.51
CA HIS A 77 4.01 7.74 -1.51
C HIS A 77 3.97 9.26 -1.29
N GLY A 78 2.82 9.78 -0.87
CA GLY A 78 2.69 11.19 -0.58
C GLY A 78 1.26 11.59 -0.17
N PRO A 79 1.00 12.90 -0.06
CA PRO A 79 -0.32 13.43 0.27
C PRO A 79 -1.41 12.91 -0.67
N GLY A 80 -2.56 12.54 -0.09
CA GLY A 80 -3.72 12.01 -0.81
C GLY A 80 -3.63 10.52 -1.17
N GLN A 81 -2.63 9.81 -0.65
CA GLN A 81 -2.49 8.36 -0.79
C GLN A 81 -2.61 7.70 0.59
N LEU A 82 -3.63 6.86 0.77
CA LEU A 82 -3.78 6.10 2.01
C LEU A 82 -2.73 4.99 2.05
N VAL A 83 -1.83 5.05 3.01
CA VAL A 83 -0.82 4.02 3.26
C VAL A 83 -1.21 3.23 4.51
N GLY A 84 -1.14 1.91 4.41
CA GLY A 84 -1.41 1.02 5.53
C GLY A 84 -0.33 -0.02 5.71
N TYR A 85 0.10 -0.20 6.96
CA TYR A 85 1.08 -1.19 7.38
C TYR A 85 0.47 -2.18 8.37
N PRO A 86 -0.16 -3.27 7.89
CA PRO A 86 -0.58 -4.37 8.73
C PRO A 86 0.66 -5.11 9.24
N ILE A 87 0.92 -5.04 10.54
CA ILE A 87 1.97 -5.75 11.26
C ILE A 87 1.28 -6.85 12.06
N VAL A 88 1.12 -8.01 11.42
CA VAL A 88 0.29 -9.10 11.91
C VAL A 88 1.05 -10.42 11.83
N ARG A 89 0.79 -11.31 12.80
CA ARG A 89 1.32 -12.68 12.77
C ARG A 89 0.54 -13.53 11.79
N LEU A 90 1.24 -14.21 10.91
CA LEU A 90 0.67 -15.16 9.95
C LEU A 90 0.72 -16.58 10.54
N ALA A 91 -0.30 -17.38 10.26
CA ALA A 91 -0.29 -18.80 10.62
C ALA A 91 0.85 -19.57 9.94
N SER A 92 1.36 -20.59 10.62
CA SER A 92 2.39 -21.49 10.10
C SER A 92 1.76 -22.71 9.40
N PRO A 93 2.19 -23.10 8.20
CA PRO A 93 3.25 -22.48 7.40
C PRO A 93 2.82 -21.15 6.79
N VAL A 94 3.74 -20.19 6.75
CA VAL A 94 3.49 -18.83 6.22
C VAL A 94 3.10 -18.87 4.74
N ASP A 95 1.91 -18.35 4.43
CA ASP A 95 1.47 -18.09 3.05
C ASP A 95 1.42 -16.58 2.75
N VAL A 96 2.53 -16.09 2.18
CA VAL A 96 2.69 -14.68 1.79
C VAL A 96 1.71 -14.29 0.68
N VAL A 97 1.41 -15.20 -0.25
CA VAL A 97 0.52 -14.92 -1.38
C VAL A 97 -0.92 -14.78 -0.89
N ALA A 98 -1.36 -15.63 0.03
CA ALA A 98 -2.66 -15.49 0.66
C ALA A 98 -2.79 -14.16 1.41
N HIS A 99 -1.73 -13.71 2.10
CA HIS A 99 -1.75 -12.40 2.76
C HIS A 99 -1.84 -11.24 1.75
N VAL A 100 -1.07 -11.27 0.64
CA VAL A 100 -1.20 -10.27 -0.44
C VAL A 100 -2.63 -10.25 -0.98
N ARG A 101 -3.22 -11.42 -1.25
CA ARG A 101 -4.60 -11.51 -1.74
C ARG A 101 -5.62 -10.90 -0.79
N ARG A 102 -5.44 -11.02 0.53
CA ARG A 102 -6.30 -10.37 1.53
C ARG A 102 -6.25 -8.84 1.42
N LEU A 103 -5.06 -8.28 1.23
CA LEU A 103 -4.91 -6.82 1.05
C LEU A 103 -5.49 -6.36 -0.30
N GLU A 104 -5.38 -7.17 -1.35
CA GLU A 104 -6.07 -6.91 -2.62
C GLU A 104 -7.59 -6.92 -2.42
N ASP A 105 -8.15 -7.94 -1.76
CA ASP A 105 -9.60 -8.03 -1.49
C ASP A 105 -10.10 -6.81 -0.70
N MET A 106 -9.34 -6.36 0.29
CA MET A 106 -9.66 -5.18 1.08
C MET A 106 -9.73 -3.92 0.23
N MET A 107 -8.69 -3.64 -0.57
CA MET A 107 -8.67 -2.46 -1.43
C MET A 107 -9.75 -2.55 -2.53
N MET A 108 -9.98 -3.73 -3.11
CA MET A 108 -11.06 -3.96 -4.08
C MET A 108 -12.44 -3.72 -3.45
N ALA A 109 -12.64 -4.12 -2.19
CA ALA A 109 -13.90 -3.90 -1.48
C ALA A 109 -14.13 -2.42 -1.18
N VAL A 110 -13.10 -1.67 -0.78
CA VAL A 110 -13.15 -0.20 -0.65
C VAL A 110 -13.55 0.45 -1.98
N CYS A 111 -12.90 0.05 -3.08
CA CYS A 111 -13.22 0.58 -4.42
C CYS A 111 -14.69 0.30 -4.80
N ARG A 112 -15.17 -0.93 -4.55
CA ARG A 112 -16.55 -1.33 -4.84
C ARG A 112 -17.57 -0.54 -4.03
N ASP A 113 -17.32 -0.27 -2.75
CA ASP A 113 -18.22 0.53 -1.91
C ASP A 113 -18.39 1.96 -2.44
N LEU A 114 -17.38 2.47 -3.14
CA LEU A 114 -17.40 3.77 -3.81
C LEU A 114 -17.89 3.70 -5.27
N GLY A 115 -18.27 2.51 -5.76
CA GLY A 115 -18.76 2.29 -7.13
C GLY A 115 -17.67 2.13 -8.19
N VAL A 116 -16.44 1.82 -7.80
CA VAL A 116 -15.30 1.57 -8.71
C VAL A 116 -15.05 0.06 -8.82
N GLU A 117 -15.33 -0.49 -10.00
CA GLU A 117 -15.02 -1.89 -10.33
C GLU A 117 -13.53 -2.07 -10.56
N THR A 118 -12.94 -3.09 -9.91
CA THR A 118 -11.51 -3.38 -9.93
C THR A 118 -11.24 -4.86 -10.11
N MET A 119 -10.00 -5.20 -10.46
CA MET A 119 -9.54 -6.56 -10.72
C MET A 119 -8.11 -6.77 -10.22
N ARG A 120 -7.73 -8.04 -10.17
CA ARG A 120 -6.34 -8.48 -10.05
C ARG A 120 -5.78 -8.77 -11.42
N VAL A 121 -4.47 -8.62 -11.57
CA VAL A 121 -3.76 -9.00 -12.79
C VAL A 121 -2.73 -10.06 -12.42
N ASP A 122 -2.76 -11.19 -13.11
CA ASP A 122 -1.84 -12.28 -12.83
C ASP A 122 -0.39 -11.82 -12.98
N GLY A 123 0.46 -12.21 -12.03
CA GLY A 123 1.85 -11.75 -11.95
C GLY A 123 2.06 -10.29 -11.54
N ARG A 124 1.02 -9.47 -11.35
CA ARG A 124 1.13 -8.05 -10.98
C ARG A 124 0.35 -7.73 -9.68
N SER A 125 1.02 -7.88 -8.54
CA SER A 125 0.40 -7.62 -7.23
C SER A 125 -0.19 -6.21 -7.11
N GLY A 126 -1.33 -6.11 -6.43
CA GLY A 126 -2.07 -4.86 -6.24
C GLY A 126 -3.43 -4.88 -6.92
N VAL A 127 -4.08 -3.71 -6.93
CA VAL A 127 -5.44 -3.55 -7.44
C VAL A 127 -5.44 -2.69 -8.68
N TRP A 128 -6.18 -3.14 -9.69
CA TRP A 128 -6.13 -2.62 -11.05
C TRP A 128 -7.54 -2.36 -11.58
N LEU A 129 -7.62 -1.49 -12.58
CA LEU A 129 -8.81 -1.34 -13.40
C LEU A 129 -8.49 -1.85 -14.81
N ALA A 130 -9.46 -2.55 -15.39
CA ALA A 130 -9.35 -3.05 -16.75
C ALA A 130 -9.12 -1.90 -17.76
N ALA A 131 -8.47 -2.24 -18.86
CA ALA A 131 -8.38 -1.36 -20.02
C ALA A 131 -9.78 -1.05 -20.56
N THR A 132 -9.92 0.14 -21.15
CA THR A 132 -11.09 0.60 -21.88
C THR A 132 -10.64 1.05 -23.27
N ASP A 133 -11.58 1.35 -24.17
CA ASP A 133 -11.25 1.82 -25.53
C ASP A 133 -10.34 3.07 -25.53
N THR A 134 -10.37 3.87 -24.46
CA THR A 134 -9.66 5.15 -24.37
C THR A 134 -8.58 5.21 -23.29
N ARG A 135 -8.44 4.17 -22.46
CA ARG A 135 -7.48 4.16 -21.34
C ARG A 135 -6.87 2.77 -21.16
N PRO A 136 -5.56 2.65 -20.93
CA PRO A 136 -4.93 1.36 -20.67
C PRO A 136 -5.41 0.77 -19.34
N GLU A 137 -5.02 -0.48 -19.09
CA GLU A 137 -5.01 -1.05 -17.75
C GLU A 137 -4.25 -0.11 -16.83
N ARG A 138 -4.75 0.09 -15.60
CA ARG A 138 -4.18 1.07 -14.68
C ARG A 138 -4.28 0.64 -13.24
N LYS A 139 -3.21 0.89 -12.48
CA LYS A 139 -3.10 0.52 -11.08
C LYS A 139 -3.71 1.60 -10.19
N ILE A 140 -4.55 1.20 -9.24
CA ILE A 140 -5.11 2.11 -8.21
C ILE A 140 -4.52 1.83 -6.82
N GLY A 141 -4.08 0.59 -6.56
CA GLY A 141 -3.50 0.19 -5.29
C GLY A 141 -2.23 -0.63 -5.46
N ALA A 142 -1.17 -0.28 -4.73
CA ALA A 142 0.09 -1.01 -4.69
C ALA A 142 0.21 -1.84 -3.41
N ILE A 143 0.90 -2.99 -3.49
CA ILE A 143 1.22 -3.84 -2.34
C ILE A 143 2.70 -4.19 -2.41
N GLY A 144 3.40 -3.99 -1.30
CA GLY A 144 4.76 -4.44 -1.09
C GLY A 144 4.96 -4.77 0.37
N ILE A 145 5.15 -6.05 0.67
CA ILE A 145 5.29 -6.56 2.04
C ILE A 145 6.65 -7.22 2.25
N ARG A 146 7.00 -7.37 3.53
CA ARG A 146 8.07 -8.25 4.01
C ARG A 146 7.48 -9.12 5.12
N VAL A 147 7.93 -10.37 5.23
CA VAL A 147 7.63 -11.21 6.39
C VAL A 147 8.94 -11.59 7.08
N SER A 148 8.96 -11.50 8.41
CA SER A 148 10.08 -11.91 9.26
C SER A 148 9.55 -12.39 10.59
N HIS A 149 10.05 -13.54 11.08
CA HIS A 149 9.54 -14.19 12.30
C HIS A 149 8.02 -14.43 12.26
N GLU A 150 7.52 -14.81 11.07
CA GLU A 150 6.08 -15.02 10.79
C GLU A 150 5.20 -13.75 10.95
N VAL A 151 5.80 -12.57 11.18
CA VAL A 151 5.09 -11.29 11.31
C VAL A 151 5.38 -10.41 10.09
N THR A 152 4.33 -9.75 9.58
CA THR A 152 4.40 -8.88 8.40
C THR A 152 4.98 -7.50 8.72
N MET A 153 5.55 -6.84 7.71
CA MET A 153 5.94 -5.44 7.69
C MET A 153 5.64 -4.85 6.32
N HIS A 154 5.64 -3.51 6.22
CA HIS A 154 5.13 -2.75 5.08
C HIS A 154 3.66 -3.09 4.83
N GLY A 155 3.16 -3.01 3.61
CA GLY A 155 1.73 -3.21 3.37
C GLY A 155 1.26 -2.73 2.02
N PHE A 156 0.28 -1.84 2.04
CA PHE A 156 -0.41 -1.35 0.85
C PHE A 156 -0.40 0.17 0.77
N ALA A 157 -0.64 0.68 -0.44
CA ALA A 157 -0.87 2.09 -0.72
C ALA A 157 -2.03 2.21 -1.71
N LEU A 158 -3.09 2.93 -1.34
CA LEU A 158 -4.28 3.14 -2.17
C LEU A 158 -4.36 4.61 -2.59
N ASN A 159 -4.38 4.85 -3.89
CA ASN A 159 -4.45 6.20 -4.46
C ASN A 159 -5.85 6.78 -4.29
N CYS A 160 -5.99 7.82 -3.47
CA CYS A 160 -7.28 8.46 -3.19
C CYS A 160 -7.42 9.72 -4.06
N ASP A 161 -6.79 10.81 -3.65
CA ASP A 161 -6.78 12.13 -4.30
C ASP A 161 -5.35 12.62 -4.60
N ASN A 162 -4.34 11.79 -4.39
CA ASN A 162 -2.95 12.14 -4.68
C ASN A 162 -2.73 12.52 -6.15
N ASP A 163 -1.76 13.42 -6.36
CA ASP A 163 -1.19 13.67 -7.68
C ASP A 163 -0.59 12.38 -8.24
N LEU A 164 -0.79 12.13 -9.53
CA LEU A 164 -0.31 10.96 -10.26
C LEU A 164 0.93 11.28 -11.13
N GLY A 165 1.35 12.55 -11.20
CA GLY A 165 2.53 12.99 -11.94
C GLY A 165 3.83 12.33 -11.45
N TYR A 166 3.83 11.74 -10.24
CA TYR A 166 4.96 10.94 -9.76
C TYR A 166 5.31 9.78 -10.69
N ALA A 167 4.34 9.27 -11.46
CA ALA A 167 4.53 8.13 -12.35
C ALA A 167 5.20 8.52 -13.67
N ASP A 168 5.30 9.81 -13.98
CA ASP A 168 5.93 10.29 -15.21
C ASP A 168 7.46 10.31 -15.13
N VAL A 169 8.02 10.22 -13.91
CA VAL A 169 9.46 10.33 -13.66
C VAL A 169 10.13 9.02 -13.22
N VAL A 170 9.35 7.94 -13.08
CA VAL A 170 9.85 6.59 -12.75
C VAL A 170 9.17 5.54 -13.62
N ILE A 171 9.61 4.28 -13.52
CA ILE A 171 8.85 3.14 -14.05
C ILE A 171 8.22 2.42 -12.84
N PRO A 172 6.98 2.77 -12.43
CA PRO A 172 6.39 2.23 -11.22
C PRO A 172 6.28 0.71 -11.30
N CYS A 173 6.77 0.01 -10.28
CA CYS A 173 6.80 -1.45 -10.26
C CYS A 173 7.53 -2.12 -11.45
N GLY A 174 8.29 -1.38 -12.28
CA GLY A 174 8.92 -1.88 -13.50
C GLY A 174 7.94 -2.14 -14.67
N ILE A 175 6.74 -1.57 -14.62
CA ILE A 175 5.66 -1.79 -15.59
C ILE A 175 5.59 -0.60 -16.55
N THR A 176 5.78 -0.85 -17.84
CA THR A 176 5.80 0.18 -18.89
C THR A 176 4.58 0.14 -19.82
N ASP A 177 3.72 -0.87 -19.68
CA ASP A 177 2.55 -1.13 -20.55
C ASP A 177 1.21 -0.86 -19.85
N ALA A 178 1.22 -0.22 -18.68
CA ALA A 178 0.03 0.13 -17.91
C ALA A 178 0.18 1.50 -17.24
N GLY A 179 -0.95 2.12 -16.91
CA GLY A 179 -0.99 3.41 -16.22
C GLY A 179 -1.13 3.30 -14.69
N VAL A 180 -1.24 4.45 -14.05
CA VAL A 180 -1.71 4.60 -12.66
C VAL A 180 -2.99 5.44 -12.63
N THR A 181 -3.82 5.24 -11.62
CA THR A 181 -5.02 6.04 -11.38
C THR A 181 -5.25 6.26 -9.88
N SER A 182 -6.27 7.04 -9.54
CA SER A 182 -6.74 7.30 -8.19
C SER A 182 -8.26 7.25 -8.13
N LEU A 183 -8.83 7.09 -6.93
CA LEU A 183 -10.28 7.12 -6.74
C LEU A 183 -10.89 8.41 -7.28
N SER A 184 -10.24 9.54 -7.03
CA SER A 184 -10.69 10.85 -7.50
C SER A 184 -10.75 10.95 -9.02
N LYS A 185 -9.73 10.41 -9.71
CA LYS A 185 -9.68 10.39 -11.17
C LYS A 185 -10.74 9.48 -11.79
N GLU A 186 -11.05 8.35 -11.15
CA GLU A 186 -12.07 7.42 -11.65
C GLU A 186 -13.50 7.89 -11.38
N LEU A 187 -13.73 8.60 -10.28
CA LEU A 187 -15.07 9.08 -9.88
C LEU A 187 -15.37 10.51 -10.36
N GLY A 188 -14.38 11.24 -10.86
CA GLY A 188 -14.55 12.61 -11.37
C GLY A 188 -14.90 13.62 -10.28
N ARG A 189 -14.57 13.31 -9.02
CA ARG A 189 -14.74 14.18 -7.85
C ARG A 189 -13.58 13.96 -6.90
N ASP A 190 -13.40 14.88 -5.96
CA ASP A 190 -12.44 14.69 -4.88
C ASP A 190 -12.88 13.55 -3.94
N VAL A 191 -12.00 12.57 -3.74
CA VAL A 191 -12.16 11.41 -2.85
C VAL A 191 -10.92 11.32 -1.98
N THR A 192 -10.99 11.97 -0.82
CA THR A 192 -9.86 12.15 0.08
C THR A 192 -9.54 10.90 0.89
N VAL A 193 -8.33 10.83 1.43
CA VAL A 193 -7.96 9.79 2.42
C VAL A 193 -8.93 9.76 3.61
N ALA A 194 -9.42 10.91 4.06
CA ALA A 194 -10.38 10.98 5.17
C ALA A 194 -11.73 10.29 4.86
N GLU A 195 -12.19 10.36 3.60
CA GLU A 195 -13.40 9.64 3.16
C GLU A 195 -13.16 8.12 3.09
N VAL A 196 -11.97 7.72 2.64
CA VAL A 196 -11.60 6.33 2.40
C VAL A 196 -11.24 5.59 3.69
N LEU A 197 -10.65 6.28 4.66
CA LEU A 197 -10.13 5.73 5.90
C LEU A 197 -11.14 4.83 6.66
N PRO A 198 -12.39 5.26 6.96
CA PRO A 198 -13.34 4.39 7.66
C PRO A 198 -13.70 3.13 6.88
N LEU A 199 -13.78 3.19 5.54
CA LEU A 199 -14.04 2.02 4.69
C LEU A 199 -12.86 1.05 4.76
N ALA A 200 -11.64 1.58 4.60
CA ALA A 200 -10.42 0.78 4.65
C ALA A 200 -10.26 0.10 6.01
N THR A 201 -10.48 0.80 7.12
CA THR A 201 -10.41 0.23 8.47
C THR A 201 -11.41 -0.94 8.64
N ALA A 202 -12.67 -0.76 8.23
CA ALA A 202 -13.68 -1.81 8.36
C ALA A 202 -13.36 -3.05 7.50
N HIS A 203 -12.85 -2.86 6.27
CA HIS A 203 -12.44 -3.98 5.42
C HIS A 203 -11.16 -4.65 5.92
N LEU A 204 -10.20 -3.88 6.46
CA LEU A 204 -8.99 -4.40 7.10
C LEU A 204 -9.32 -5.31 8.28
N GLU A 205 -10.20 -4.87 9.17
CA GLU A 205 -10.69 -5.68 10.29
C GLU A 205 -11.21 -7.03 9.79
N ARG A 206 -12.06 -7.03 8.76
CA ARG A 206 -12.66 -8.24 8.21
C ARG A 206 -11.65 -9.17 7.55
N VAL A 207 -10.75 -8.65 6.71
CA VAL A 207 -9.81 -9.52 5.97
C VAL A 207 -8.68 -10.04 6.83
N LEU A 208 -8.38 -9.36 7.94
CA LEU A 208 -7.34 -9.75 8.89
C LEU A 208 -7.87 -10.55 10.09
N GLU A 209 -9.20 -10.63 10.26
CA GLU A 209 -9.82 -11.49 11.26
C GLU A 209 -9.40 -12.96 11.04
N GLY A 210 -8.94 -13.61 12.10
CA GLY A 210 -8.52 -15.02 12.08
C GLY A 210 -7.20 -15.30 11.34
N VAL A 211 -6.43 -14.27 10.95
CA VAL A 211 -5.10 -14.44 10.35
C VAL A 211 -4.05 -14.91 11.37
N ALA A 212 -4.18 -14.48 12.62
CA ALA A 212 -3.28 -14.87 13.70
C ALA A 212 -3.35 -16.37 14.00
N ALA A 213 -2.18 -17.00 14.15
CA ALA A 213 -2.08 -18.30 14.82
C ALA A 213 -2.67 -18.17 16.23
N ARG A 214 -3.62 -19.04 16.57
CA ARG A 214 -4.06 -19.23 17.95
C ARG A 214 -2.94 -19.83 18.80
#